data_AF-V5FU40-F1
#
_entry.id   AF-V5FU40-F1
#
_cell.length_a   1.000
_cell.length_b   1.000
_cell.length_c   1.000
_cell.angle_alpha   90.00
_cell.angle_beta   90.00
_cell.angle_gamma   90.00
#
_symmetry.space_group_name_H-M   'P 1'
#
loop_
_entity.id
_entity.type
_entity.pdbx_description
1 polymer ?
#
loop_
_entity_poly.entity_id
_entity_poly.type
_entity_poly.pdbx_seq_one_letter_code
_entity_poly.pdbx_strand_id
1 'polypeptide(L)'
;MHRNRSRIAQTSEWPAVQLRDAGCAAARGEEDHDEGRWRLAHAELRLISTLPYSNHRIPVAGVAELMTDTADMAANLRAQYASALKRFTASSKAFEVVGSAPVEPLSVTPKVLYVLDSSFNPPTLAHLRIASSALAENPGPSSRLLLLLATQNADKPSKPALFEDRLVMMDLFARDLRSSLQASAGTSTPDTLPQVDIGLTKKPYFIDKAAEIETSGVYPRSLEQVHLVGYDTLIRIFNPKYYPPTHTLQPLEPFLTQHRLRVTMRPDDEWGGREEQEDYLRHLAQGGRESEGAKKEWAQRIQLVEGKAKDDQVVSSTKARHAAKSQPNDLDLLVTANVRDYIVSHGLYKED
;
A
#
# COMPACT_ATOMS: atom_id res chain seq x y z
N MET A 1 11.91 56.27 15.87
CA MET A 1 13.09 55.44 15.54
C MET A 1 12.55 54.06 15.11
N HIS A 2 12.20 53.76 13.85
CA HIS A 2 12.96 53.68 12.60
C HIS A 2 14.12 52.64 12.58
N ARG A 3 13.89 51.61 11.73
CA ARG A 3 14.79 50.64 11.05
C ARG A 3 15.32 49.48 11.90
N ASN A 4 15.10 48.18 11.60
CA ASN A 4 15.07 47.33 10.38
C ASN A 4 16.38 46.52 10.21
N ARG A 5 16.22 45.27 9.74
CA ARG A 5 17.18 44.26 9.21
C ARG A 5 17.64 43.17 10.20
N SER A 6 17.70 41.87 9.87
CA SER A 6 17.37 41.13 8.63
C SER A 6 17.44 39.60 8.82
N ARG A 7 16.70 38.89 7.96
CA ARG A 7 16.69 37.45 7.62
C ARG A 7 18.06 36.75 7.67
N ILE A 8 18.04 35.47 8.07
CA ILE A 8 18.57 34.35 7.25
C ILE A 8 17.58 33.17 7.37
N ALA A 9 16.88 32.89 6.28
CA ALA A 9 16.28 31.59 6.02
C ALA A 9 17.28 30.83 5.15
N GLN A 10 17.74 29.67 5.60
CA GLN A 10 18.51 28.74 4.76
C GLN A 10 17.62 27.57 4.39
N THR A 11 17.18 27.60 3.14
CA THR A 11 16.69 26.46 2.37
C THR A 11 17.87 25.54 2.09
N SER A 12 17.87 24.35 2.68
CA SER A 12 18.83 23.30 2.31
C SER A 12 18.24 22.45 1.19
N GLU A 13 18.51 22.87 -0.05
CA GLU A 13 18.46 21.99 -1.22
C GLU A 13 19.58 20.94 -1.11
N TRP A 14 19.30 19.72 -1.55
CA TRP A 14 20.19 18.57 -1.47
C TRP A 14 21.18 18.55 -2.65
N PRO A 15 22.49 18.34 -2.43
CA PRO A 15 23.38 17.92 -3.50
C PRO A 15 23.28 16.40 -3.71
N ALA A 16 23.19 15.99 -4.98
CA ALA A 16 23.23 14.60 -5.42
C ALA A 16 24.56 13.94 -5.02
N VAL A 17 24.51 12.79 -4.36
CA VAL A 17 25.68 11.97 -4.07
C VAL A 17 26.00 11.15 -5.33
N GLN A 18 27.09 11.53 -6.01
CA GLN A 18 27.67 10.76 -7.11
C GLN A 18 28.43 9.54 -6.55
N LEU A 19 27.99 8.33 -6.88
CA LEU A 19 28.81 7.13 -6.80
C LEU A 19 29.72 7.09 -8.03
N ARG A 20 31.04 6.96 -7.80
CA ARG A 20 32.06 6.90 -8.84
C ARG A 20 32.22 5.49 -9.39
N ASP A 21 32.48 5.45 -10.69
CA ASP A 21 32.74 4.29 -11.53
C ASP A 21 33.86 3.37 -11.02
N ALA A 22 33.60 2.06 -11.09
CA ALA A 22 34.62 1.04 -11.30
C ALA A 22 34.18 0.21 -12.51
N GLY A 23 34.89 0.38 -13.62
CA GLY A 23 34.58 -0.27 -14.88
C GLY A 23 34.90 -1.76 -14.89
N CYS A 24 34.18 -2.50 -15.73
CA CYS A 24 34.69 -3.73 -16.32
C CYS A 24 34.23 -3.85 -17.77
N ALA A 25 35.18 -4.24 -18.62
CA ALA A 25 35.13 -4.18 -20.06
C ALA A 25 34.29 -5.29 -20.70
N ALA A 26 33.98 -5.06 -21.98
CA ALA A 26 33.10 -5.78 -22.87
C ALA A 26 33.41 -7.27 -23.11
N ALA A 27 32.35 -8.02 -23.44
CA ALA A 27 32.43 -9.13 -24.39
C ALA A 27 31.22 -9.07 -25.33
N ARG A 28 31.50 -8.98 -26.64
CA ARG A 28 30.55 -9.13 -27.74
C ARG A 28 30.46 -10.62 -28.10
N GLY A 29 29.27 -11.10 -28.43
CA GLY A 29 28.99 -12.37 -29.10
C GLY A 29 27.50 -12.38 -29.43
N GLU A 30 27.14 -11.95 -30.63
CA GLU A 30 26.83 -12.80 -31.79
C GLU A 30 25.43 -13.43 -31.70
N GLU A 31 24.55 -12.88 -32.55
CA GLU A 31 23.22 -13.35 -32.90
C GLU A 31 23.28 -14.74 -33.54
N ASP A 32 22.39 -15.67 -33.18
CA ASP A 32 21.48 -16.26 -34.16
C ASP A 32 20.36 -17.12 -33.56
N HIS A 33 19.21 -17.10 -34.26
CA HIS A 33 18.11 -18.07 -34.34
C HIS A 33 17.39 -18.61 -33.08
N ASP A 34 16.09 -18.30 -32.95
CA ASP A 34 15.01 -19.32 -33.04
C ASP A 34 13.60 -18.64 -33.15
N GLU A 35 13.26 -18.17 -34.35
CA GLU A 35 11.88 -17.84 -34.74
C GLU A 35 11.13 -19.15 -35.06
N GLY A 36 10.33 -19.68 -34.12
CA GLY A 36 9.65 -20.93 -34.43
C GLY A 36 8.70 -21.53 -33.40
N ARG A 37 8.03 -20.75 -32.53
CA ARG A 37 7.08 -21.37 -31.58
C ARG A 37 5.92 -20.54 -31.01
N TRP A 38 5.46 -19.48 -31.69
CA TRP A 38 4.34 -18.65 -31.18
C TRP A 38 3.13 -18.50 -32.11
N ARG A 39 3.04 -19.26 -33.22
CA ARG A 39 1.90 -19.17 -34.17
C ARG A 39 0.66 -20.02 -33.83
N LEU A 40 0.53 -20.57 -32.63
CA LEU A 40 -0.62 -21.43 -32.26
C LEU A 40 -1.50 -20.93 -31.10
N ALA A 41 -1.21 -19.77 -30.49
CA ALA A 41 -2.05 -19.21 -29.42
C ALA A 41 -2.99 -18.07 -29.90
N HIS A 42 -2.95 -17.69 -31.17
CA HIS A 42 -3.73 -16.57 -31.73
C HIS A 42 -4.97 -16.97 -32.54
N ALA A 43 -5.35 -18.26 -32.54
CA ALA A 43 -6.44 -18.78 -33.36
C ALA A 43 -7.78 -19.00 -32.61
N GLU A 44 -7.83 -18.88 -31.28
CA GLU A 44 -9.08 -19.12 -30.51
C GLU A 44 -9.87 -17.85 -30.10
N LEU A 45 -9.45 -16.66 -30.53
CA LEU A 45 -10.15 -15.40 -30.23
C LEU A 45 -11.00 -14.84 -31.39
N ARG A 46 -11.37 -15.68 -32.36
CA ARG A 46 -12.29 -15.31 -33.44
C ARG A 46 -13.40 -16.33 -33.61
N LEU A 47 -14.25 -16.49 -32.60
CA LEU A 47 -15.55 -17.19 -32.74
C LEU A 47 -16.53 -16.85 -31.59
N ILE A 48 -16.67 -15.57 -31.24
CA ILE A 48 -17.88 -15.06 -30.56
C ILE A 48 -18.23 -13.70 -31.17
N SER A 49 -18.72 -13.73 -32.41
CA SER A 49 -19.23 -12.55 -33.11
C SER A 49 -20.37 -13.00 -34.02
N THR A 50 -21.48 -13.46 -33.42
CA THR A 50 -22.81 -13.56 -34.03
C THR A 50 -23.82 -14.03 -32.97
N LEU A 51 -24.28 -13.12 -32.11
CA LEU A 51 -25.57 -13.26 -31.43
C LEU A 51 -26.36 -11.95 -31.58
N PRO A 52 -27.69 -12.02 -31.81
CA PRO A 52 -28.47 -10.87 -32.20
C PRO A 52 -28.64 -9.87 -31.05
N TYR A 53 -28.58 -8.60 -31.41
CA TYR A 53 -28.84 -7.44 -30.56
C TYR A 53 -30.30 -7.50 -30.04
N SER A 54 -30.50 -8.07 -28.85
CA SER A 54 -31.76 -7.93 -28.12
C SER A 54 -31.72 -6.63 -27.35
N ASN A 55 -32.57 -5.69 -27.76
CA ASN A 55 -32.72 -4.37 -27.17
C ASN A 55 -33.45 -4.49 -25.83
N HIS A 56 -32.77 -4.95 -24.78
CA HIS A 56 -33.28 -4.86 -23.42
C HIS A 56 -32.85 -3.52 -22.82
N ARG A 57 -33.75 -2.53 -22.91
CA ARG A 57 -33.68 -1.32 -22.08
C ARG A 57 -33.71 -1.76 -20.62
N ILE A 58 -32.59 -1.63 -19.91
CA ILE A 58 -32.61 -1.56 -18.45
C ILE A 58 -33.53 -0.39 -18.09
N PRO A 59 -34.55 -0.57 -17.25
CA PRO A 59 -35.43 0.53 -16.87
C PRO A 59 -34.60 1.62 -16.18
N VAL A 60 -34.66 2.84 -16.72
CA VAL A 60 -33.92 4.02 -16.26
C VAL A 60 -34.17 4.32 -14.76
N ALA A 61 -35.32 3.87 -14.23
CA ALA A 61 -35.66 3.95 -12.82
C ALA A 61 -34.69 3.15 -11.91
N GLY A 62 -34.27 1.95 -12.32
CA GLY A 62 -33.41 1.09 -11.50
C GLY A 62 -31.97 1.60 -11.39
N VAL A 63 -31.46 2.25 -12.45
CA VAL A 63 -30.11 2.84 -12.43
C VAL A 63 -30.06 4.08 -11.53
N ALA A 64 -31.10 4.92 -11.57
CA ALA A 64 -31.21 6.09 -10.71
C ALA A 64 -31.31 5.70 -9.22
N GLU A 65 -32.07 4.65 -8.90
CA GLU A 65 -32.26 4.15 -7.53
C GLU A 65 -30.97 3.52 -6.95
N LEU A 66 -30.22 2.76 -7.75
CA LEU A 66 -28.88 2.23 -7.41
C LEU A 66 -27.84 3.37 -7.22
N MET A 67 -27.91 4.42 -8.03
CA MET A 67 -27.03 5.59 -7.90
C MET A 67 -27.34 6.42 -6.65
N THR A 68 -28.62 6.54 -6.24
CA THR A 68 -28.98 7.19 -4.97
C THR A 68 -28.53 6.39 -3.76
N ASP A 69 -28.70 5.06 -3.77
CA ASP A 69 -28.31 4.18 -2.66
C ASP A 69 -26.79 4.18 -2.42
N THR A 70 -26.00 4.21 -3.51
CA THR A 70 -24.53 4.31 -3.44
C THR A 70 -24.05 5.68 -2.95
N ALA A 71 -24.69 6.78 -3.38
CA ALA A 71 -24.37 8.13 -2.90
C ALA A 71 -24.72 8.31 -1.41
N ASP A 72 -25.86 7.78 -0.97
CA ASP A 72 -26.28 7.81 0.44
C ASP A 72 -25.35 6.97 1.32
N MET A 73 -24.91 5.81 0.83
CA MET A 73 -23.92 4.97 1.53
C MET A 73 -22.57 5.69 1.69
N ALA A 74 -22.09 6.34 0.62
CA ALA A 74 -20.83 7.08 0.65
C ALA A 74 -20.88 8.30 1.60
N ALA A 75 -21.99 9.04 1.60
CA ALA A 75 -22.21 10.17 2.52
C ALA A 75 -22.25 9.70 3.99
N ASN A 76 -22.93 8.58 4.27
CA ASN A 76 -22.98 7.97 5.60
C ASN A 76 -21.60 7.51 6.08
N LEU A 77 -20.83 6.82 5.23
CA LEU A 77 -19.44 6.43 5.53
C LEU A 77 -18.58 7.66 5.83
N ARG A 78 -18.71 8.73 5.03
CA ARG A 78 -17.94 9.96 5.24
C ARG A 78 -18.26 10.60 6.58
N ALA A 79 -19.53 10.69 6.96
CA ALA A 79 -19.96 11.22 8.26
C ALA A 79 -19.47 10.35 9.44
N GLN A 80 -19.53 9.02 9.29
CA GLN A 80 -18.99 8.06 10.26
C GLN A 80 -17.48 8.26 10.45
N TYR A 81 -16.71 8.31 9.36
CA TYR A 81 -15.26 8.46 9.43
C TYR A 81 -14.82 9.85 9.92
N ALA A 82 -15.54 10.91 9.57
CA ALA A 82 -15.31 12.24 10.15
C ALA A 82 -15.49 12.22 11.68
N SER A 83 -16.55 11.57 12.16
CA SER A 83 -16.82 11.41 13.60
C SER A 83 -15.76 10.56 14.29
N ALA A 84 -15.35 9.44 13.69
CA ALA A 84 -14.30 8.57 14.21
C ALA A 84 -12.93 9.27 14.27
N LEU A 85 -12.55 10.00 13.21
CA LEU A 85 -11.33 10.79 13.16
C LEU A 85 -11.30 11.87 14.24
N LYS A 86 -12.42 12.58 14.44
CA LYS A 86 -12.56 13.58 15.50
C LYS A 86 -12.36 12.96 16.88
N ARG A 87 -13.01 11.82 17.17
CA ARG A 87 -12.84 11.08 18.43
C ARG A 87 -11.39 10.63 18.62
N PHE A 88 -10.77 10.02 17.60
CA PHE A 88 -9.40 9.53 17.67
C PHE A 88 -8.40 10.66 17.94
N THR A 89 -8.53 11.77 17.20
CA THR A 89 -7.68 12.96 17.34
C THR A 89 -7.77 13.56 18.74
N ALA A 90 -8.97 13.64 19.32
CA ALA A 90 -9.18 14.15 20.67
C ALA A 90 -8.78 13.18 21.80
N SER A 91 -8.61 11.88 21.48
CA SER A 91 -8.25 10.86 22.47
C SER A 91 -6.75 10.83 22.79
N SER A 92 -6.37 10.14 23.87
CA SER A 92 -4.97 9.80 24.16
C SER A 92 -4.48 8.55 23.42
N LYS A 93 -5.35 7.82 22.71
CA LYS A 93 -4.97 6.61 21.97
C LYS A 93 -3.98 6.95 20.87
N ALA A 94 -2.97 6.11 20.68
CA ALA A 94 -2.04 6.20 19.57
C ALA A 94 -2.43 5.35 18.36
N PHE A 95 -3.31 4.36 18.55
CA PHE A 95 -3.86 3.50 17.51
C PHE A 95 -5.35 3.22 17.78
N GLU A 96 -6.17 3.17 16.72
CA GLU A 96 -7.58 2.77 16.79
C GLU A 96 -8.02 2.16 15.45
N VAL A 97 -8.70 1.02 15.49
CA VAL A 97 -9.47 0.50 14.34
C VAL A 97 -10.80 1.24 14.30
N VAL A 98 -11.09 1.91 13.19
CA VAL A 98 -12.25 2.78 13.00
C VAL A 98 -13.30 2.20 12.06
N GLY A 99 -12.97 1.12 11.35
CA GLY A 99 -13.86 0.40 10.46
C GLY A 99 -13.28 -0.97 10.07
N SER A 100 -14.13 -1.86 9.59
CA SER A 100 -13.76 -3.20 9.13
C SER A 100 -14.67 -3.65 7.98
N ALA A 101 -14.13 -4.47 7.07
CA ALA A 101 -14.86 -5.15 6.01
C ALA A 101 -14.62 -6.68 6.13
N PRO A 102 -15.63 -7.49 6.50
CA PRO A 102 -16.99 -7.09 6.87
C PRO A 102 -16.99 -6.37 8.22
N VAL A 103 -18.10 -5.72 8.56
CA VAL A 103 -18.25 -5.00 9.83
C VAL A 103 -18.26 -5.98 11.00
N GLU A 104 -18.94 -7.10 10.83
CA GLU A 104 -19.01 -8.16 11.83
C GLU A 104 -17.65 -8.86 11.96
N PRO A 105 -17.16 -9.07 13.19
CA PRO A 105 -15.91 -9.81 13.41
C PRO A 105 -16.10 -11.27 12.99
N LEU A 106 -15.10 -11.81 12.31
CA LEU A 106 -15.04 -13.24 12.05
C LEU A 106 -14.84 -14.01 13.37
N SER A 107 -15.43 -15.19 13.47
CA SER A 107 -15.30 -16.08 14.64
C SER A 107 -13.89 -16.69 14.80
N VAL A 108 -13.02 -16.50 13.81
CA VAL A 108 -11.66 -17.03 13.79
C VAL A 108 -10.70 -16.00 14.36
N THR A 109 -9.91 -16.43 15.34
CA THR A 109 -8.83 -15.61 15.89
C THR A 109 -7.67 -15.51 14.89
N PRO A 110 -7.26 -14.30 14.46
CA PRO A 110 -6.18 -14.15 13.50
C PRO A 110 -4.84 -14.55 14.12
N LYS A 111 -3.98 -15.17 13.32
CA LYS A 111 -2.59 -15.54 13.67
C LYS A 111 -1.57 -14.61 13.03
N VAL A 112 -1.91 -14.06 11.86
CA VAL A 112 -1.08 -13.13 11.11
C VAL A 112 -1.88 -11.88 10.78
N LEU A 113 -1.27 -10.72 11.03
CA LEU A 113 -1.79 -9.42 10.62
C LEU A 113 -0.86 -8.80 9.60
N TYR A 114 -1.32 -8.72 8.36
CA TYR A 114 -0.67 -7.92 7.34
C TYR A 114 -0.98 -6.45 7.59
N VAL A 115 0.06 -5.61 7.68
CA VAL A 115 -0.09 -4.16 7.90
C VAL A 115 0.34 -3.43 6.65
N LEU A 116 -0.62 -2.82 5.95
CA LEU A 116 -0.36 -1.95 4.81
C LEU A 116 -0.51 -0.50 5.25
N ASP A 117 0.60 0.16 5.48
CA ASP A 117 0.67 1.56 5.91
C ASP A 117 0.95 2.47 4.72
N SER A 118 0.04 3.40 4.46
CA SER A 118 0.15 4.32 3.32
C SER A 118 -0.68 5.58 3.55
N SER A 119 -0.42 6.60 2.74
CA SER A 119 -1.25 7.81 2.71
C SER A 119 -2.63 7.60 2.10
N PHE A 120 -2.83 6.51 1.34
CA PHE A 120 -4.09 6.15 0.66
C PHE A 120 -4.78 7.34 -0.03
N ASN A 121 -4.01 8.11 -0.81
CA ASN A 121 -4.44 9.40 -1.37
C ASN A 121 -4.34 9.45 -2.91
N PRO A 122 -5.08 8.61 -3.66
CA PRO A 122 -5.99 7.54 -3.21
C PRO A 122 -5.28 6.17 -3.04
N PRO A 123 -5.93 5.14 -2.45
CA PRO A 123 -5.54 3.74 -2.66
C PRO A 123 -5.57 3.40 -4.17
N THR A 124 -4.72 2.48 -4.60
CA THR A 124 -4.49 2.20 -6.04
C THR A 124 -4.40 0.71 -6.32
N LEU A 125 -4.39 0.31 -7.60
CA LEU A 125 -4.17 -1.08 -7.99
C LEU A 125 -2.79 -1.61 -7.57
N ALA A 126 -1.79 -0.74 -7.33
CA ALA A 126 -0.53 -1.16 -6.71
C ALA A 126 -0.74 -1.64 -5.27
N HIS A 127 -1.53 -0.92 -4.48
CA HIS A 127 -1.92 -1.35 -3.13
C HIS A 127 -2.71 -2.66 -3.18
N LEU A 128 -3.61 -2.81 -4.16
CA LEU A 128 -4.37 -4.05 -4.37
C LEU A 128 -3.43 -5.25 -4.58
N ARG A 129 -2.47 -5.13 -5.50
CA ARG A 129 -1.49 -6.20 -5.77
C ARG A 129 -0.64 -6.56 -4.54
N ILE A 130 -0.18 -5.56 -3.81
CA ILE A 130 0.59 -5.76 -2.56
C ILE A 130 -0.23 -6.54 -1.53
N ALA A 131 -1.46 -6.09 -1.27
CA ALA A 131 -2.36 -6.73 -0.30
C ALA A 131 -2.78 -8.14 -0.73
N SER A 132 -3.24 -8.31 -1.98
CA SER A 132 -3.68 -9.60 -2.50
C SER A 132 -2.58 -10.65 -2.50
N SER A 133 -1.36 -10.28 -2.95
CA SER A 133 -0.23 -11.22 -2.96
C SER A 133 0.21 -11.62 -1.55
N ALA A 134 0.14 -10.72 -0.57
CA ALA A 134 0.44 -11.04 0.82
C ALA A 134 -0.61 -12.00 1.41
N LEU A 135 -1.90 -11.71 1.21
CA LEU A 135 -2.99 -12.55 1.71
C LEU A 135 -3.02 -13.94 1.06
N ALA A 136 -2.52 -14.08 -0.18
CA ALA A 136 -2.40 -15.36 -0.86
C ALA A 136 -1.33 -16.30 -0.26
N GLU A 137 -0.37 -15.78 0.52
CA GLU A 137 0.65 -16.61 1.19
C GLU A 137 0.08 -17.40 2.37
N ASN A 138 -0.95 -16.85 3.02
CA ASN A 138 -1.68 -17.50 4.11
C ASN A 138 -3.19 -17.39 3.84
N PRO A 139 -3.73 -18.14 2.88
CA PRO A 139 -5.13 -18.02 2.51
C PRO A 139 -6.02 -18.52 3.65
N GLY A 140 -7.11 -17.79 3.91
CA GLY A 140 -8.13 -18.17 4.88
C GLY A 140 -8.33 -17.15 6.01
N PRO A 141 -9.28 -17.44 6.92
CA PRO A 141 -9.75 -16.48 7.92
C PRO A 141 -8.77 -16.25 9.09
N SER A 142 -7.68 -17.01 9.16
CA SER A 142 -6.60 -16.78 10.14
C SER A 142 -5.67 -15.63 9.77
N SER A 143 -5.81 -15.11 8.55
CA SER A 143 -5.11 -13.92 8.08
C SER A 143 -6.02 -12.71 8.17
N ARG A 144 -5.45 -11.58 8.58
CA ARG A 144 -6.15 -10.30 8.67
C ARG A 144 -5.30 -9.23 7.99
N LEU A 145 -5.95 -8.26 7.36
CA LEU A 145 -5.26 -7.10 6.78
C LEU A 145 -5.66 -5.85 7.57
N LEU A 146 -4.69 -5.00 7.88
CA LEU A 146 -4.90 -3.66 8.42
C LEU A 146 -4.40 -2.64 7.40
N LEU A 147 -5.33 -1.84 6.87
CA LEU A 147 -5.02 -0.62 6.13
C LEU A 147 -4.80 0.49 7.17
N LEU A 148 -3.57 0.96 7.29
CA LEU A 148 -3.17 1.89 8.35
C LEU A 148 -2.88 3.28 7.78
N LEU A 149 -3.58 4.29 8.30
CA LEU A 149 -3.38 5.69 7.95
C LEU A 149 -2.78 6.46 9.13
N ALA A 150 -1.56 6.96 8.96
CA ALA A 150 -0.95 7.87 9.93
C ALA A 150 -1.55 9.28 9.82
N THR A 151 -2.09 9.80 10.92
CA THR A 151 -2.65 11.17 10.99
C THR A 151 -1.56 12.23 11.20
N GLN A 152 -0.38 11.80 11.63
CA GLN A 152 0.80 12.63 11.83
C GLN A 152 1.94 12.02 11.01
N ASN A 153 2.01 12.34 9.72
CA ASN A 153 3.14 11.93 8.88
C ASN A 153 4.31 12.89 9.13
N ALA A 154 5.51 12.35 9.37
CA ALA A 154 6.72 13.14 9.64
C ALA A 154 7.12 14.06 8.46
N ASP A 155 6.73 13.72 7.23
CA ASP A 155 7.39 14.25 6.03
C ASP A 155 6.48 14.97 5.00
N LYS A 156 5.14 15.01 5.14
CA LYS A 156 4.26 15.63 4.11
C LYS A 156 3.00 16.32 4.66
N PRO A 157 2.71 17.58 4.26
CA PRO A 157 1.43 18.22 4.55
C PRO A 157 0.26 17.49 3.85
N SER A 158 -0.89 17.45 4.52
CA SER A 158 -2.11 16.80 4.06
C SER A 158 -2.77 17.57 2.90
N LYS A 159 -2.36 17.28 1.66
CA LYS A 159 -3.08 17.67 0.43
C LYS A 159 -3.01 16.52 -0.60
N PRO A 160 -4.02 16.32 -1.49
CA PRO A 160 -5.23 17.13 -1.69
C PRO A 160 -6.50 16.60 -1.01
N ALA A 161 -6.71 15.29 -0.82
CA ALA A 161 -7.95 14.79 -0.19
C ALA A 161 -7.88 14.88 1.35
N LEU A 162 -9.03 15.18 1.95
CA LEU A 162 -9.22 15.19 3.41
C LEU A 162 -9.10 13.78 3.98
N PHE A 163 -8.80 13.67 5.28
CA PHE A 163 -8.60 12.37 5.92
C PHE A 163 -9.86 11.50 5.90
N GLU A 164 -11.05 12.08 6.12
CA GLU A 164 -12.31 11.34 6.03
C GLU A 164 -12.58 10.79 4.63
N ASP A 165 -12.22 11.51 3.58
CA ASP A 165 -12.36 11.02 2.20
C ASP A 165 -11.39 9.87 1.92
N ARG A 166 -10.16 9.94 2.46
CA ARG A 166 -9.20 8.83 2.37
C ARG A 166 -9.71 7.59 3.11
N LEU A 167 -10.32 7.75 4.28
CA LEU A 167 -10.92 6.64 5.03
C LEU A 167 -12.09 6.00 4.28
N VAL A 168 -12.95 6.80 3.64
CA VAL A 168 -13.99 6.28 2.75
C VAL A 168 -13.37 5.48 1.61
N MET A 169 -12.36 6.02 0.93
CA MET A 169 -11.66 5.30 -0.13
C MET A 169 -10.97 4.01 0.37
N MET A 170 -10.45 3.99 1.60
CA MET A 170 -9.89 2.77 2.21
C MET A 170 -10.98 1.71 2.46
N ASP A 171 -12.18 2.11 2.88
CA ASP A 171 -13.33 1.21 3.05
C ASP A 171 -13.79 0.60 1.72
N LEU A 172 -13.97 1.44 0.71
CA LEU A 172 -14.33 1.00 -0.64
C LEU A 172 -13.26 0.08 -1.23
N PHE A 173 -11.98 0.43 -1.05
CA PHE A 173 -10.85 -0.41 -1.44
C PHE A 173 -10.85 -1.77 -0.71
N ALA A 174 -11.16 -1.79 0.59
CA ALA A 174 -11.23 -3.03 1.36
C ALA A 174 -12.32 -3.97 0.82
N ARG A 175 -13.48 -3.43 0.43
CA ARG A 175 -14.57 -4.19 -0.22
C ARG A 175 -14.13 -4.72 -1.58
N ASP A 176 -13.51 -3.87 -2.41
CA ASP A 176 -13.01 -4.26 -3.74
C ASP A 176 -11.94 -5.35 -3.65
N LEU A 177 -11.02 -5.24 -2.68
CA LEU A 177 -10.01 -6.26 -2.41
C LEU A 177 -10.66 -7.61 -2.09
N ARG A 178 -11.65 -7.63 -1.19
CA ARG A 178 -12.35 -8.88 -0.84
C ARG A 178 -13.08 -9.49 -2.02
N SER A 179 -13.77 -8.67 -2.83
CA SER A 179 -14.41 -9.12 -4.07
C SER A 179 -13.38 -9.71 -5.05
N SER A 180 -12.21 -9.08 -5.18
CA SER A 180 -11.11 -9.60 -6.01
C SER A 180 -10.59 -10.94 -5.49
N LEU A 181 -10.40 -11.09 -4.18
CA LEU A 181 -9.95 -12.35 -3.57
C LEU A 181 -10.98 -13.47 -3.76
N GLN A 182 -12.27 -13.15 -3.63
CA GLN A 182 -13.35 -14.10 -3.88
C GLN A 182 -13.34 -14.60 -5.32
N ALA A 183 -13.20 -13.69 -6.29
CA ALA A 183 -13.14 -14.02 -7.70
C ALA A 183 -11.92 -14.90 -8.03
N SER A 184 -10.76 -14.63 -7.43
CA SER A 184 -9.55 -15.43 -7.65
C SER A 184 -9.58 -16.80 -6.97
N ALA A 185 -10.22 -16.93 -5.80
CA ALA A 185 -10.27 -18.18 -5.05
C ALA A 185 -11.34 -19.17 -5.58
N GLY A 186 -12.28 -18.71 -6.40
CA GLY A 186 -13.41 -19.53 -6.88
C GLY A 186 -14.34 -20.00 -5.74
N THR A 187 -14.23 -19.40 -4.56
CA THR A 187 -15.00 -19.78 -3.36
C THR A 187 -16.30 -18.98 -3.28
N SER A 188 -17.42 -19.67 -3.07
CA SER A 188 -18.73 -19.04 -2.90
C SER A 188 -19.04 -18.59 -1.47
N THR A 189 -18.18 -18.89 -0.48
CA THR A 189 -18.43 -18.60 0.93
C THR A 189 -17.68 -17.34 1.40
N PRO A 190 -18.37 -16.27 1.81
CA PRO A 190 -17.75 -15.02 2.28
C PRO A 190 -16.92 -15.18 3.58
N ASP A 191 -17.27 -16.16 4.41
CA ASP A 191 -16.69 -16.36 5.75
C ASP A 191 -15.27 -16.93 5.74
N THR A 192 -14.78 -17.36 4.58
CA THR A 192 -13.39 -17.85 4.42
C THR A 192 -12.42 -16.76 3.99
N LEU A 193 -12.92 -15.57 3.61
CA LEU A 193 -12.08 -14.46 3.16
C LEU A 193 -11.51 -13.69 4.36
N PRO A 194 -10.25 -13.25 4.29
CA PRO A 194 -9.67 -12.36 5.30
C PRO A 194 -10.53 -11.13 5.58
N GLN A 195 -10.68 -10.78 6.86
CA GLN A 195 -11.21 -9.50 7.27
C GLN A 195 -10.17 -8.40 7.02
N VAL A 196 -10.65 -7.22 6.60
CA VAL A 196 -9.81 -6.05 6.35
C VAL A 196 -10.22 -4.94 7.30
N ASP A 197 -9.31 -4.48 8.14
CA ASP A 197 -9.49 -3.37 9.08
C ASP A 197 -8.96 -2.06 8.51
N ILE A 198 -9.56 -0.97 8.97
CA ILE A 198 -9.19 0.40 8.66
C ILE A 198 -8.76 1.04 9.97
N GLY A 199 -7.47 1.34 10.08
CA GLY A 199 -6.87 1.87 11.30
C GLY A 199 -6.30 3.26 11.14
N LEU A 200 -6.30 3.99 12.25
CA LEU A 200 -5.60 5.26 12.39
C LEU A 200 -4.43 5.10 13.36
N THR A 201 -3.34 5.82 13.10
CA THR A 201 -2.21 5.92 14.04
C THR A 201 -1.67 7.34 14.16
N LYS A 202 -1.20 7.70 15.35
CA LYS A 202 -0.45 8.93 15.62
C LYS A 202 1.06 8.73 15.52
N LYS A 203 1.54 7.48 15.43
CA LYS A 203 2.96 7.17 15.40
C LYS A 203 3.51 7.36 14.00
N PRO A 204 4.69 7.99 13.83
CA PRO A 204 5.31 8.14 12.52
C PRO A 204 6.14 6.91 12.10
N TYR A 205 6.78 6.23 13.06
CA TYR A 205 7.73 5.14 12.80
C TYR A 205 7.10 3.75 12.86
N PHE A 206 7.58 2.83 12.01
CA PHE A 206 7.04 1.46 11.91
C PHE A 206 7.14 0.66 13.20
N ILE A 207 8.26 0.78 13.94
CA ILE A 207 8.42 0.07 15.22
C ILE A 207 7.42 0.54 16.28
N ASP A 208 7.14 1.85 16.32
CA ASP A 208 6.17 2.42 17.24
C ASP A 208 4.75 2.02 16.84
N LYS A 209 4.45 2.02 15.53
CA LYS A 209 3.16 1.54 15.01
C LYS A 209 2.92 0.09 15.43
N ALA A 210 3.91 -0.77 15.28
CA ALA A 210 3.80 -2.17 15.65
C ALA A 210 3.56 -2.36 17.15
N ALA A 211 4.30 -1.64 18.00
CA ALA A 211 4.12 -1.68 19.45
C ALA A 211 2.73 -1.19 19.89
N GLU A 212 2.20 -0.12 19.29
CA GLU A 212 0.85 0.38 19.59
C GLU A 212 -0.25 -0.57 19.09
N ILE A 213 -0.06 -1.23 17.94
CA ILE A 213 -0.98 -2.27 17.46
C ILE A 213 -1.02 -3.44 18.45
N GLU A 214 0.14 -3.91 18.90
CA GLU A 214 0.26 -5.03 19.84
C GLU A 214 -0.38 -4.73 21.20
N THR A 215 -0.16 -3.52 21.72
CA THR A 215 -0.65 -3.12 23.06
C THR A 215 -2.09 -2.62 23.05
N SER A 216 -2.71 -2.45 21.88
CA SER A 216 -4.08 -1.93 21.71
C SER A 216 -5.18 -2.80 22.32
N GLY A 217 -4.93 -4.10 22.50
CA GLY A 217 -5.94 -5.07 22.91
C GLY A 217 -6.94 -5.45 21.81
N VAL A 218 -6.79 -4.92 20.59
CA VAL A 218 -7.64 -5.25 19.44
C VAL A 218 -7.30 -6.63 18.86
N TYR A 219 -6.01 -6.98 18.87
CA TYR A 219 -5.51 -8.25 18.34
C TYR A 219 -4.86 -9.09 19.45
N PRO A 220 -4.76 -10.42 19.29
CA PRO A 220 -4.03 -11.27 20.21
C PRO A 220 -2.56 -10.87 20.30
N ARG A 221 -1.96 -10.90 21.49
CA ARG A 221 -0.53 -10.59 21.67
C ARG A 221 0.41 -11.55 20.93
N SER A 222 -0.02 -12.79 20.71
CA SER A 222 0.76 -13.80 19.98
C SER A 222 0.72 -13.62 18.45
N LEU A 223 -0.01 -12.63 17.95
CA LEU A 223 -0.16 -12.34 16.52
C LEU A 223 1.18 -11.88 15.93
N GLU A 224 1.59 -12.50 14.83
CA GLU A 224 2.72 -11.99 14.03
C GLU A 224 2.21 -10.86 13.13
N GLN A 225 2.85 -9.68 13.21
CA GLN A 225 2.64 -8.60 12.25
C GLN A 225 3.60 -8.77 11.07
N VAL A 226 3.07 -8.66 9.85
CA VAL A 226 3.84 -8.64 8.61
C VAL A 226 3.62 -7.29 7.95
N HIS A 227 4.60 -6.40 8.06
CA HIS A 227 4.50 -5.04 7.53
C HIS A 227 4.85 -5.03 6.04
N LEU A 228 3.91 -4.58 5.22
CA LEU A 228 4.01 -4.52 3.77
C LEU A 228 4.64 -3.19 3.36
N VAL A 229 5.88 -3.23 2.87
CA VAL A 229 6.67 -2.02 2.59
C VAL A 229 7.34 -2.08 1.23
N GLY A 230 7.68 -0.93 0.66
CA GLY A 230 8.58 -0.85 -0.50
C GLY A 230 10.04 -0.95 -0.09
N TYR A 231 10.92 -1.30 -1.02
CA TYR A 231 12.37 -1.36 -0.78
C TYR A 231 12.95 -0.02 -0.27
N ASP A 232 12.50 1.11 -0.81
CA ASP A 232 12.88 2.45 -0.32
C ASP A 232 12.55 2.64 1.18
N THR A 233 11.43 2.05 1.62
CA THR A 233 11.00 2.09 3.02
C THR A 233 11.81 1.14 3.88
N LEU A 234 12.20 -0.04 3.37
CA LEU A 234 13.14 -0.93 4.05
C LEU A 234 14.44 -0.17 4.37
N ILE A 235 15.03 0.53 3.39
CA ILE A 235 16.25 1.31 3.59
C ILE A 235 16.07 2.38 4.67
N ARG A 236 14.90 3.04 4.72
CA ARG A 236 14.58 4.00 5.78
C ARG A 236 14.43 3.34 7.16
N ILE A 237 13.70 2.23 7.26
CA ILE A 237 13.55 1.46 8.51
C ILE A 237 14.93 1.08 9.04
N PHE A 238 15.83 0.69 8.16
CA PHE A 238 17.15 0.26 8.53
C PHE A 238 18.18 1.42 8.57
N ASN A 239 17.77 2.69 8.62
CA ASN A 239 18.69 3.82 8.71
C ASN A 239 18.80 4.33 10.16
N PRO A 240 19.98 4.27 10.80
CA PRO A 240 20.15 4.65 12.20
C PRO A 240 19.79 6.10 12.52
N LYS A 241 19.77 7.00 11.52
CA LYS A 241 19.36 8.40 11.73
C LYS A 241 17.96 8.54 12.31
N TYR A 242 17.07 7.57 12.08
CA TYR A 242 15.69 7.59 12.59
C TYR A 242 15.57 7.08 14.04
N TYR A 243 16.68 6.71 14.67
CA TYR A 243 16.71 6.17 16.04
C TYR A 243 17.54 7.03 17.00
N PRO A 244 17.19 8.32 17.21
CA PRO A 244 17.82 9.13 18.24
C PRO A 244 17.47 8.60 19.65
N PRO A 245 18.31 8.87 20.67
CA PRO A 245 19.55 9.65 20.59
C PRO A 245 20.78 8.82 20.20
N THR A 246 20.71 7.49 20.23
CA THR A 246 21.88 6.62 20.04
C THR A 246 22.29 6.48 18.58
N HIS A 247 21.36 6.69 17.65
CA HIS A 247 21.55 6.50 16.22
C HIS A 247 22.10 5.10 15.90
N THR A 248 21.44 4.08 16.45
CA THR A 248 21.74 2.65 16.26
C THR A 248 20.49 1.91 15.80
N LEU A 249 20.65 0.70 15.26
CA LEU A 249 19.55 -0.17 14.85
C LEU A 249 18.95 -1.01 15.99
N GLN A 250 19.49 -0.93 17.21
CA GLN A 250 18.98 -1.65 18.38
C GLN A 250 17.46 -1.52 18.60
N PRO A 251 16.80 -0.36 18.38
CA PRO A 251 15.35 -0.25 18.53
C PRO A 251 14.52 -1.14 17.58
N LEU A 252 15.12 -1.71 16.54
CA LEU A 252 14.47 -2.71 15.68
C LEU A 252 14.35 -4.08 16.36
N GLU A 253 15.11 -4.36 17.43
CA GLU A 253 15.19 -5.70 18.02
C GLU A 253 13.83 -6.24 18.49
N PRO A 254 13.01 -5.49 19.27
CA PRO A 254 11.71 -6.00 19.68
C PRO A 254 10.81 -6.30 18.47
N PHE A 255 10.84 -5.43 17.46
CA PHE A 255 10.08 -5.60 16.23
C PHE A 255 10.51 -6.86 15.47
N LEU A 256 11.79 -7.01 15.13
CA LEU A 256 12.28 -8.14 14.32
C LEU A 256 12.37 -9.45 15.11
N THR A 257 12.22 -9.43 16.43
CA THR A 257 12.09 -10.67 17.22
C THR A 257 10.75 -11.36 16.97
N GLN A 258 9.67 -10.59 16.78
CA GLN A 258 8.29 -11.10 16.69
C GLN A 258 7.62 -10.87 15.34
N HIS A 259 8.06 -9.88 14.57
CA HIS A 259 7.39 -9.38 13.38
C HIS A 259 8.31 -9.47 12.15
N ARG A 260 7.70 -9.29 10.98
CA ARG A 260 8.37 -9.41 9.69
C ARG A 260 8.13 -8.21 8.79
N LEU A 261 9.07 -8.01 7.87
CA LEU A 261 8.92 -7.11 6.74
C LEU A 261 8.70 -7.95 5.48
N ARG A 262 7.65 -7.65 4.72
CA ARG A 262 7.46 -8.15 3.36
C ARG A 262 7.68 -6.99 2.41
N VAL A 263 8.80 -7.03 1.71
CA VAL A 263 9.37 -5.90 0.99
C VAL A 263 9.17 -6.08 -0.51
N THR A 264 8.34 -5.25 -1.09
CA THR A 264 8.14 -5.20 -2.54
C THR A 264 9.34 -4.51 -3.19
N MET A 265 10.08 -5.27 -4.00
CA MET A 265 11.20 -4.76 -4.80
C MET A 265 10.70 -3.84 -5.90
N ARG A 266 11.51 -2.83 -6.21
CA ARG A 266 11.26 -1.86 -7.28
C ARG A 266 12.56 -1.63 -8.05
N PRO A 267 13.03 -2.63 -8.82
CA PRO A 267 14.13 -2.40 -9.76
C PRO A 267 13.65 -1.34 -10.76
N ASP A 268 14.53 -0.46 -11.23
CA ASP A 268 14.26 0.69 -12.11
C ASP A 268 13.90 2.02 -11.40
N ASP A 269 13.82 2.05 -10.06
CA ASP A 269 13.74 3.30 -9.29
C ASP A 269 15.14 3.78 -8.84
N GLU A 270 15.21 4.94 -8.18
CA GLU A 270 16.44 5.54 -7.63
C GLU A 270 17.14 4.70 -6.53
N TRP A 271 16.59 3.53 -6.18
CA TRP A 271 17.02 2.68 -5.06
C TRP A 271 17.77 1.42 -5.50
N GLY A 272 18.26 1.42 -6.73
CA GLY A 272 19.15 0.40 -7.25
C GLY A 272 18.48 -0.72 -8.02
N GLY A 273 19.30 -1.46 -8.77
CA GLY A 273 18.87 -2.61 -9.55
C GLY A 273 18.46 -3.79 -8.68
N ARG A 274 17.82 -4.81 -9.28
CA ARG A 274 17.39 -6.02 -8.58
C ARG A 274 18.52 -6.66 -7.76
N GLU A 275 19.68 -6.83 -8.38
CA GLU A 275 20.85 -7.45 -7.76
C GLU A 275 21.30 -6.67 -6.52
N GLU A 276 21.34 -5.33 -6.60
CA GLU A 276 21.69 -4.46 -5.47
C GLU A 276 20.68 -4.58 -4.32
N GLN A 277 19.38 -4.72 -4.64
CA GLN A 277 18.34 -4.93 -3.62
C GLN A 277 18.46 -6.28 -2.91
N GLU A 278 18.80 -7.33 -3.65
CA GLU A 278 19.06 -8.65 -3.08
C GLU A 278 20.38 -8.69 -2.29
N ASP A 279 21.42 -8.02 -2.79
CA ASP A 279 22.74 -7.91 -2.13
C ASP A 279 22.64 -7.21 -0.79
N TYR A 280 21.77 -6.20 -0.66
CA TYR A 280 21.51 -5.57 0.63
C TYR A 280 21.10 -6.59 1.70
N LEU A 281 20.19 -7.51 1.36
CA LEU A 281 19.73 -8.53 2.29
C LEU A 281 20.81 -9.60 2.55
N ARG A 282 21.59 -9.98 1.52
CA ARG A 282 22.75 -10.88 1.67
C ARG A 282 23.80 -10.28 2.61
N HIS A 283 24.10 -9.00 2.44
CA HIS A 283 25.03 -8.26 3.29
C HIS A 283 24.57 -8.19 4.75
N LEU A 284 23.27 -7.95 4.99
CA LEU A 284 22.69 -8.01 6.33
C LEU A 284 22.85 -9.40 6.96
N ALA A 285 22.53 -10.46 6.21
CA ALA A 285 22.66 -11.85 6.68
C ALA A 285 24.11 -12.25 7.04
N GLN A 286 25.09 -11.64 6.36
CA GLN A 286 26.52 -11.86 6.60
C GLN A 286 27.08 -11.00 7.75
N GLY A 287 26.27 -10.11 8.35
CA GLY A 287 26.69 -9.25 9.46
C GLY A 287 27.25 -7.90 9.04
N GLY A 288 27.04 -7.51 7.80
CA GLY A 288 27.60 -6.28 7.23
C GLY A 288 27.21 -4.99 7.98
N ARG A 289 26.20 -5.07 8.84
CA ARG A 289 25.67 -3.94 9.62
C ARG A 289 25.68 -4.17 11.14
N GLU A 290 26.47 -5.13 11.62
CA GLU A 290 26.63 -5.39 13.06
C GLU A 290 27.21 -4.16 13.80
N SER A 291 28.08 -3.40 13.15
CA SER A 291 28.64 -2.14 13.68
C SER A 291 27.58 -1.06 13.94
N GLU A 292 26.43 -1.13 13.26
CA GLU A 292 25.30 -0.24 13.46
C GLU A 292 24.27 -0.81 14.46
N GLY A 293 24.52 -2.00 15.01
CA GLY A 293 23.65 -2.69 15.96
C GLY A 293 22.62 -3.63 15.33
N ALA A 294 22.74 -3.96 14.03
CA ALA A 294 21.91 -4.99 13.41
C ALA A 294 22.37 -6.40 13.79
N LYS A 295 21.46 -7.37 13.77
CA LYS A 295 21.78 -8.79 13.94
C LYS A 295 21.61 -9.57 12.64
N LYS A 296 22.46 -10.58 12.42
CA LYS A 296 22.48 -11.41 11.19
C LYS A 296 21.14 -12.10 10.96
N GLU A 297 20.54 -12.64 12.01
CA GLU A 297 19.28 -13.36 12.00
C GLU A 297 18.09 -12.50 11.56
N TRP A 298 18.19 -11.17 11.65
CA TRP A 298 17.14 -10.27 11.19
C TRP A 298 16.89 -10.36 9.68
N ALA A 299 17.87 -10.80 8.89
CA ALA A 299 17.65 -11.06 7.48
C ALA A 299 16.54 -12.11 7.24
N GLN A 300 16.36 -13.08 8.14
CA GLN A 300 15.31 -14.12 8.04
C GLN A 300 13.90 -13.57 8.33
N ARG A 301 13.82 -12.34 8.84
CA ARG A 301 12.57 -11.61 9.12
C ARG A 301 12.18 -10.65 8.00
N ILE A 302 12.96 -10.63 6.92
CA ILE A 302 12.74 -9.78 5.76
C ILE A 302 12.55 -10.70 4.55
N GLN A 303 11.40 -10.57 3.89
CA GLN A 303 11.12 -11.27 2.65
C GLN A 303 11.12 -10.26 1.51
N LEU A 304 12.03 -10.39 0.56
CA LEU A 304 11.95 -9.66 -0.71
C LEU A 304 10.94 -10.37 -1.62
N VAL A 305 10.03 -9.60 -2.20
CA VAL A 305 9.05 -10.10 -3.18
C VAL A 305 9.09 -9.25 -4.43
N GLU A 306 8.77 -9.87 -5.56
CA GLU A 306 8.64 -9.15 -6.83
C GLU A 306 7.57 -8.06 -6.72
N GLY A 307 7.92 -6.90 -7.27
CA GLY A 307 6.94 -5.86 -7.53
C GLY A 307 6.25 -6.08 -8.87
N LYS A 308 6.20 -5.00 -9.64
CA LYS A 308 5.59 -4.98 -10.97
C LYS A 308 6.43 -5.82 -11.95
N ALA A 309 5.80 -6.55 -12.87
CA ALA A 309 6.51 -7.09 -14.03
C ALA A 309 7.03 -5.94 -14.91
N LYS A 310 8.16 -6.13 -15.61
CA LYS A 310 8.84 -5.08 -16.38
C LYS A 310 7.89 -4.29 -17.30
N ASP A 311 6.92 -4.99 -17.89
CA ASP A 311 6.00 -4.45 -18.90
C ASP A 311 4.66 -3.91 -18.37
N ASP A 312 4.31 -4.07 -17.07
CA ASP A 312 3.01 -3.54 -16.64
C ASP A 312 2.98 -2.01 -16.63
N GLN A 313 1.81 -1.41 -16.51
CA GLN A 313 1.71 0.03 -16.32
C GLN A 313 2.17 0.45 -14.92
N VAL A 314 3.00 1.49 -14.80
CA VAL A 314 3.38 2.07 -13.50
C VAL A 314 2.15 2.73 -12.86
N VAL A 315 1.68 2.20 -11.74
CA VAL A 315 0.53 2.70 -10.96
C VAL A 315 1.01 3.39 -9.69
N SER A 316 0.58 4.63 -9.45
CA SER A 316 0.88 5.37 -8.21
C SER A 316 -0.25 6.32 -7.84
N SER A 317 -0.37 6.67 -6.56
CA SER A 317 -1.38 7.65 -6.12
C SER A 317 -1.18 9.02 -6.79
N THR A 318 0.07 9.41 -7.08
CA THR A 318 0.36 10.65 -7.84
C THR A 318 -0.22 10.60 -9.25
N LYS A 319 -0.07 9.47 -9.96
CA LYS A 319 -0.71 9.29 -11.27
C LYS A 319 -2.22 9.29 -11.18
N ALA A 320 -2.80 8.63 -10.17
CA ALA A 320 -4.24 8.63 -9.96
C ALA A 320 -4.79 10.05 -9.72
N ARG A 321 -4.11 10.87 -8.91
CA ARG A 321 -4.50 12.28 -8.72
C ARG A 321 -4.37 13.10 -10.01
N HIS A 322 -3.33 12.86 -10.81
CA HIS A 322 -3.19 13.52 -12.11
C HIS A 322 -4.32 13.13 -13.07
N ALA A 323 -4.61 11.84 -13.19
CA ALA A 323 -5.72 11.31 -14.00
C ALA A 323 -7.07 11.91 -13.57
N ALA A 324 -7.36 11.97 -12.27
CA ALA A 324 -8.58 12.60 -11.76
C ALA A 324 -8.73 14.07 -12.18
N LYS A 325 -7.61 14.79 -12.36
CA LYS A 325 -7.59 16.20 -12.79
C LYS A 325 -7.72 16.37 -14.31
N SER A 326 -7.01 15.55 -15.09
CA SER A 326 -6.84 15.78 -16.54
C SER A 326 -7.54 14.75 -17.43
N GLN A 327 -7.57 13.49 -17.02
CA GLN A 327 -8.05 12.35 -17.81
C GLN A 327 -8.77 11.33 -16.92
N PRO A 328 -10.01 11.62 -16.44
CA PRO A 328 -10.68 10.79 -15.44
C PRO A 328 -10.90 9.33 -15.86
N ASN A 329 -10.99 9.06 -17.17
CA ASN A 329 -11.11 7.69 -17.71
C ASN A 329 -9.87 6.83 -17.40
N ASP A 330 -8.69 7.44 -17.23
CA ASP A 330 -7.46 6.71 -16.90
C ASP A 330 -7.48 6.16 -15.47
N LEU A 331 -8.41 6.62 -14.62
CA LEU A 331 -8.58 6.08 -13.26
C LEU A 331 -8.90 4.58 -13.27
N ASP A 332 -9.55 4.06 -14.32
CA ASP A 332 -9.83 2.63 -14.51
C ASP A 332 -8.56 1.76 -14.48
N LEU A 333 -7.43 2.34 -14.86
CA LEU A 333 -6.14 1.68 -14.91
C LEU A 333 -5.31 1.89 -13.63
N LEU A 334 -5.80 2.69 -12.68
CA LEU A 334 -5.01 3.18 -11.55
C LEU A 334 -5.62 2.85 -10.20
N VAL A 335 -6.95 2.79 -10.08
CA VAL A 335 -7.66 2.54 -8.81
C VAL A 335 -8.74 1.48 -9.01
N THR A 336 -9.30 0.96 -7.92
CA THR A 336 -10.42 0.01 -7.99
C THR A 336 -11.74 0.74 -8.32
N ALA A 337 -12.74 0.00 -8.80
CA ALA A 337 -13.98 0.57 -9.35
C ALA A 337 -14.72 1.48 -8.36
N ASN A 338 -14.94 1.04 -7.12
CA ASN A 338 -15.66 1.85 -6.14
C ASN A 338 -14.86 3.08 -5.71
N VAL A 339 -13.52 2.97 -5.65
CA VAL A 339 -12.64 4.12 -5.39
C VAL A 339 -12.69 5.14 -6.53
N ARG A 340 -12.66 4.70 -7.79
CA ARG A 340 -12.85 5.57 -8.96
C ARG A 340 -14.18 6.30 -8.87
N ASP A 341 -15.26 5.57 -8.64
CA ASP A 341 -16.62 6.14 -8.63
C ASP A 341 -16.76 7.19 -7.53
N TYR A 342 -16.16 6.95 -6.36
CA TYR A 342 -16.10 7.95 -5.28
C TYR A 342 -15.31 9.20 -5.70
N ILE A 343 -14.12 9.04 -6.31
CA ILE A 343 -13.29 10.15 -6.80
C ILE A 343 -14.06 11.02 -7.80
N VAL A 344 -14.72 10.39 -8.78
CA VAL A 344 -15.44 11.09 -9.85
C VAL A 344 -16.69 11.80 -9.31
N SER A 345 -17.52 11.11 -8.53
CA SER A 345 -18.78 11.63 -7.99
C SER A 345 -18.56 12.80 -7.02
N HIS A 346 -17.50 12.75 -6.20
CA HIS A 346 -17.19 13.78 -5.21
C HIS A 346 -16.22 14.85 -5.75
N GLY A 347 -15.82 14.75 -7.02
CA GLY A 347 -14.92 15.71 -7.67
C GLY A 347 -13.56 15.85 -7.00
N LEU A 348 -13.04 14.76 -6.42
CA LEU A 348 -11.78 14.80 -5.69
C LEU A 348 -10.60 15.06 -6.64
N TYR A 349 -9.56 15.73 -6.12
CA TYR A 349 -8.30 16.01 -6.82
C TYR A 349 -8.38 16.96 -8.03
N LYS A 350 -9.50 17.67 -8.20
CA LYS A 350 -9.64 18.70 -9.25
C LYS A 350 -8.84 19.97 -8.97
N GLU A 351 -8.53 20.24 -7.71
CA GLU A 351 -7.81 21.44 -7.23
C GLU A 351 -6.61 21.05 -6.34
N ASP A 352 -5.65 21.98 -6.15
CA ASP A 352 -4.31 21.73 -5.59
C ASP A 352 -4.17 21.78 -4.04
#